data_AF-A0A536NSK4-F1
#
_entry.id   AF-A0A536NSK4-F1
#
_cell.length_a   1.000
_cell.length_b   1.000
_cell.length_c   1.000
_cell.angle_alpha   90.00
_cell.angle_beta   90.00
_cell.angle_gamma   90.00
#
_symmetry.space_group_name_H-M   'P 1'
#
loop_
_entity.id
_entity.type
_entity.pdbx_description
1 polymer ?
#
loop_
_entity_poly.entity_id
_entity_poly.type
_entity_poly.pdbx_seq_one_letter_code
_entity_poly.pdbx_strand_id
1 'polypeptide(L)'
;MALEWSAGTQGSTPRGSKWGSRALLASAVVLAGVVGLFFGSLRNPPKATLVLGTPNAVTVARFGPTAGFPPPPPDHVVTETNSSTVARLVIDANSLPLFPSGTINCPFDDGSYYQVRFSYADGDSRSLHVERRGCQGVGFAERPDYSVAWSATDPRLLNGLDALFR
;
A
#
# COMPACT_ATOMS: atom_id res chain seq x y z
N MET A 1 30.89 -77.85 36.05
CA MET A 1 30.76 -79.32 36.09
C MET A 1 29.27 -79.64 36.10
N ALA A 2 28.91 -80.75 35.45
CA ALA A 2 27.62 -81.11 34.84
C ALA A 2 26.37 -81.13 35.73
N LEU A 3 25.19 -81.00 35.08
CA LEU A 3 24.12 -82.02 34.94
C LEU A 3 22.91 -81.37 34.22
N GLU A 4 22.63 -81.72 32.95
CA GLU A 4 21.58 -82.65 32.47
C GLU A 4 20.12 -82.17 32.70
N TRP A 5 19.37 -81.83 31.63
CA TRP A 5 18.31 -82.64 30.95
C TRP A 5 17.05 -82.84 31.82
N SER A 6 15.78 -82.79 31.37
CA SER A 6 15.18 -82.82 30.03
C SER A 6 13.65 -82.57 30.10
N ALA A 7 13.08 -82.36 28.90
CA ALA A 7 11.71 -82.71 28.44
C ALA A 7 10.49 -81.91 28.94
N GLY A 8 9.47 -81.59 28.13
CA GLY A 8 9.23 -81.88 26.71
C GLY A 8 7.72 -82.01 26.43
N THR A 9 7.21 -81.24 25.45
CA THR A 9 6.01 -81.51 24.60
C THR A 9 4.62 -81.53 25.30
N GLN A 10 3.45 -81.32 24.69
CA GLN A 10 2.97 -81.60 23.33
C GLN A 10 1.55 -80.99 23.11
N GLY A 11 1.23 -80.64 21.85
CA GLY A 11 -0.07 -80.50 21.12
C GLY A 11 -1.44 -80.27 21.81
N SER A 12 -2.51 -79.82 21.17
CA SER A 12 -2.80 -79.44 19.77
C SER A 12 -4.32 -79.14 19.61
N THR A 13 -4.66 -78.01 18.96
CA THR A 13 -5.85 -77.75 18.07
C THR A 13 -7.30 -77.79 18.62
N PRO A 14 -8.31 -77.09 18.02
CA PRO A 14 -8.50 -76.90 16.57
C PRO A 14 -8.88 -75.49 16.05
N ARG A 15 -8.76 -75.43 14.72
CA ARG A 15 -8.94 -74.33 13.77
C ARG A 15 -10.37 -74.37 13.22
N GLY A 16 -11.06 -73.22 13.11
CA GLY A 16 -12.36 -73.15 12.43
C GLY A 16 -13.12 -71.82 12.49
N SER A 17 -12.69 -70.85 11.68
CA SER A 17 -13.48 -69.88 10.87
C SER A 17 -14.89 -69.42 11.34
N LYS A 18 -15.07 -68.10 11.55
CA LYS A 18 -15.77 -67.15 10.66
C LYS A 18 -16.04 -65.80 11.35
N TRP A 19 -15.49 -64.74 10.76
CA TRP A 19 -16.04 -63.39 10.54
C TRP A 19 -16.61 -62.52 11.70
N GLY A 20 -16.16 -61.26 11.70
CA GLY A 20 -16.69 -60.13 12.48
C GLY A 20 -15.76 -59.80 13.65
N SER A 21 -15.19 -58.61 13.84
CA SER A 21 -15.44 -57.31 13.25
C SER A 21 -14.16 -56.47 13.41
N ARG A 22 -13.89 -55.63 12.41
CA ARG A 22 -12.83 -54.62 12.43
C ARG A 22 -13.19 -53.50 13.41
N ALA A 23 -12.26 -53.13 14.27
CA ALA A 23 -12.16 -51.81 14.89
C ALA A 23 -10.64 -51.53 15.01
N LEU A 24 -10.05 -50.76 14.09
CA LEU A 24 -9.83 -49.30 14.19
C LEU A 24 -9.17 -48.95 15.53
N LEU A 25 -7.94 -48.44 15.55
CA LEU A 25 -7.67 -47.03 15.28
C LEU A 25 -6.28 -46.83 14.69
N ALA A 26 -6.23 -46.26 13.47
CA ALA A 26 -5.02 -45.66 12.92
C ALA A 26 -4.95 -44.21 13.41
N SER A 27 -3.84 -43.87 14.05
CA SER A 27 -3.48 -42.54 14.53
C SER A 27 -3.49 -41.52 13.39
N ALA A 28 -4.21 -40.41 13.55
CA ALA A 28 -4.13 -39.25 12.67
C ALA A 28 -3.83 -37.99 13.50
N VAL A 29 -2.58 -37.55 13.39
CA VAL A 29 -2.04 -36.29 13.87
C VAL A 29 -2.68 -35.14 13.09
N VAL A 30 -3.61 -34.37 13.66
CA VAL A 30 -3.99 -33.06 13.13
C VAL A 30 -4.49 -32.14 14.25
N LEU A 31 -3.59 -31.49 15.00
CA LEU A 31 -3.93 -30.30 15.82
C LEU A 31 -2.77 -29.30 15.84
N ALA A 32 -2.29 -28.91 14.66
CA ALA A 32 -1.37 -27.77 14.49
C ALA A 32 -1.84 -26.85 13.34
N GLY A 33 -3.15 -26.66 13.20
CA GLY A 33 -3.75 -26.04 12.00
C GLY A 33 -4.66 -24.83 12.23
N VAL A 34 -4.62 -24.15 13.38
CA VAL A 34 -5.57 -23.05 13.67
C VAL A 34 -4.92 -21.72 14.07
N VAL A 35 -3.58 -21.63 14.22
CA VAL A 35 -2.89 -20.36 14.60
C VAL A 35 -2.15 -19.72 13.42
N GLY A 36 -2.44 -20.12 12.18
CA GLY A 36 -1.77 -19.61 10.97
C GLY A 36 -2.57 -18.61 10.14
N LEU A 37 -3.80 -18.26 10.54
CA LEU A 37 -4.78 -17.58 9.66
C LEU A 37 -5.01 -16.09 9.94
N PHE A 38 -4.24 -15.47 10.83
CA PHE A 38 -4.34 -14.02 11.12
C PHE A 38 -3.12 -13.18 10.70
N PHE A 39 -2.08 -13.79 10.12
CA PHE A 39 -0.98 -13.06 9.49
C PHE A 39 -1.17 -13.01 7.97
N GLY A 40 -2.35 -12.53 7.54
CA GLY A 40 -2.51 -12.04 6.18
C GLY A 40 -1.48 -10.94 5.97
N SER A 41 -0.51 -11.19 5.08
CA SER A 41 0.61 -10.27 4.82
C SER A 41 0.12 -8.84 4.69
N LEU A 42 0.68 -7.94 5.51
CA LEU A 42 0.64 -6.49 5.29
C LEU A 42 1.31 -6.20 3.94
N ARG A 43 0.58 -6.39 2.83
CA ARG A 43 1.03 -5.95 1.51
C ARG A 43 0.96 -4.45 1.52
N ASN A 44 2.11 -3.78 1.36
CA ASN A 44 2.12 -2.34 1.16
C ASN A 44 1.17 -1.98 0.01
N PRO A 45 0.33 -0.95 0.17
CA PRO A 45 -0.55 -0.52 -0.91
C PRO A 45 0.28 -0.15 -2.13
N PRO A 46 -0.22 -0.42 -3.35
CA PRO A 46 0.44 0.02 -4.58
C PRO A 46 0.62 1.54 -4.56
N LYS A 47 1.74 2.01 -5.09
CA LYS A 47 2.10 3.43 -5.15
C LYS A 47 1.85 4.00 -6.54
N ALA A 48 1.48 5.27 -6.59
CA ALA A 48 1.36 6.00 -7.86
C ALA A 48 2.73 6.48 -8.34
N THR A 49 2.99 6.35 -9.64
CA THR A 49 4.14 7.01 -10.29
C THR A 49 3.64 8.31 -10.92
N LEU A 50 3.87 9.43 -10.24
CA LEU A 50 3.37 10.75 -10.64
C LEU A 50 4.42 11.57 -11.40
N VAL A 51 5.68 11.48 -10.98
CA VAL A 51 6.79 12.26 -11.53
C VAL A 51 7.90 11.33 -11.96
N LEU A 52 8.23 11.32 -13.25
CA LEU A 52 9.29 10.48 -13.80
C LEU A 52 10.61 11.25 -13.84
N GLY A 53 11.73 10.52 -13.82
CA GLY A 53 13.06 11.12 -14.00
C GLY A 53 13.49 12.07 -12.88
N THR A 54 14.31 13.07 -13.23
CA THR A 54 14.93 14.01 -12.30
C THR A 54 14.68 15.45 -12.74
N PRO A 55 13.56 16.07 -12.34
CA PRO A 55 13.33 17.48 -12.61
C PRO A 55 14.39 18.34 -11.89
N ASN A 56 14.76 19.47 -12.51
CA ASN A 56 15.74 20.41 -11.96
C ASN A 56 15.11 21.58 -11.22
N ALA A 57 13.80 21.79 -11.39
CA ALA A 57 13.05 22.83 -10.71
C ALA A 57 11.61 22.39 -10.44
N VAL A 58 10.99 23.00 -9.43
CA VAL A 58 9.55 22.88 -9.17
C VAL A 58 8.96 24.27 -8.99
N THR A 59 7.88 24.55 -9.71
CA THR A 59 7.07 25.77 -9.51
C THR A 59 5.75 25.36 -8.88
N VAL A 60 5.42 25.96 -7.74
CA VAL A 60 4.21 25.67 -6.97
C VAL A 60 3.36 26.93 -6.91
N ALA A 61 2.13 26.83 -7.42
CA ALA A 61 1.11 27.86 -7.29
C ALA A 61 0.07 27.41 -6.27
N ARG A 62 -0.26 28.27 -5.30
CA ARG A 62 -1.27 28.03 -4.27
C ARG A 62 -2.57 28.72 -4.64
N PHE A 63 -3.67 27.98 -4.62
CA PHE A 63 -5.01 28.49 -4.80
C PHE A 63 -5.81 28.38 -3.49
N GLY A 64 -6.56 29.43 -3.17
CA GLY A 64 -7.42 29.54 -2.00
C GLY A 64 -8.78 28.85 -2.18
N PRO A 65 -9.62 28.88 -1.12
CA PRO A 65 -10.98 28.35 -1.16
C PRO A 65 -11.83 28.97 -2.29
N THR A 66 -12.56 28.13 -3.03
CA THR A 66 -13.43 28.51 -4.16
C THR A 66 -12.77 29.48 -5.13
N ALA A 67 -11.65 29.05 -5.71
CA ALA A 67 -11.15 29.65 -6.95
C ALA A 67 -12.24 29.46 -8.03
N GLY A 68 -13.03 30.49 -8.33
CA GLY A 68 -14.22 30.44 -9.20
C GLY A 68 -13.96 29.95 -10.63
N PHE A 69 -14.92 30.12 -11.55
CA PHE A 69 -14.68 29.84 -12.97
C PHE A 69 -14.78 31.12 -13.81
N PRO A 70 -13.70 31.56 -14.50
CA PRO A 70 -12.36 30.99 -14.45
C PRO A 70 -11.69 31.20 -13.07
N PRO A 71 -10.73 30.34 -12.68
CA PRO A 71 -10.06 30.46 -11.39
C PRO A 71 -9.33 31.81 -11.33
N PRO A 72 -9.47 32.56 -10.21
CA PRO A 72 -8.67 33.76 -9.98
C PRO A 72 -7.17 33.40 -10.00
N PRO A 73 -6.30 34.42 -10.15
CA PRO A 73 -4.86 34.22 -10.02
C PRO A 73 -4.50 33.51 -8.71
N PRO A 74 -3.42 32.71 -8.68
CA PRO A 74 -2.97 32.06 -7.46
C PRO A 74 -2.61 33.09 -6.40
N ASP A 75 -2.86 32.76 -5.13
CA ASP A 75 -2.54 33.63 -3.99
C ASP A 75 -1.02 33.87 -3.92
N HIS A 76 -0.25 32.81 -4.20
CA HIS A 76 1.20 32.82 -4.18
C HIS A 76 1.77 31.84 -5.21
N VAL A 77 2.92 32.19 -5.79
CA VAL A 77 3.70 31.32 -6.68
C VAL A 77 5.15 31.32 -6.22
N VAL A 78 5.71 30.13 -6.01
CA VAL A 78 7.10 29.94 -5.61
C VAL A 78 7.77 29.00 -6.60
N THR A 79 8.99 29.35 -7.00
CA THR A 79 9.86 28.46 -7.80
C THR A 79 11.04 28.05 -6.95
N GLU A 80 11.24 26.75 -6.81
CA GLU A 80 12.33 26.13 -6.07
C GLU A 80 13.25 25.39 -7.03
N THR A 81 14.56 25.61 -6.88
CA THR A 81 15.62 25.04 -7.71
C THR A 81 16.67 24.30 -6.89
N ASN A 82 16.55 24.30 -5.55
CA ASN A 82 17.39 23.51 -4.68
C ASN A 82 17.15 22.02 -4.95
N SER A 83 18.19 21.34 -5.44
CA SER A 83 18.11 19.94 -5.86
C SER A 83 17.64 18.99 -4.74
N SER A 84 17.99 19.28 -3.49
CA SER A 84 17.56 18.46 -2.35
C SER A 84 16.07 18.63 -2.03
N THR A 85 15.54 19.84 -2.13
CA THR A 85 14.11 20.12 -1.97
C THR A 85 13.31 19.51 -3.11
N VAL A 86 13.75 19.73 -4.36
CA VAL A 86 13.10 19.17 -5.56
C VAL A 86 13.07 17.64 -5.49
N ALA A 87 14.20 16.99 -5.20
CA ALA A 87 14.27 15.54 -5.08
C ALA A 87 13.36 15.00 -3.96
N ARG A 88 13.28 15.69 -2.81
CA ARG A 88 12.37 15.31 -1.72
C ARG A 88 10.91 15.35 -2.16
N LEU A 89 10.48 16.42 -2.83
CA LEU A 89 9.11 16.54 -3.32
C LEU A 89 8.75 15.46 -4.35
N VAL A 90 9.70 15.08 -5.22
CA VAL A 90 9.53 13.96 -6.15
C VAL A 90 9.36 12.63 -5.40
N ILE A 91 10.19 12.37 -4.39
CA ILE A 91 10.09 11.17 -3.56
C ILE A 91 8.74 11.14 -2.83
N ASP A 92 8.34 12.24 -2.23
CA ASP A 92 7.08 12.31 -1.49
C ASP A 92 5.89 12.08 -2.41
N ALA A 93 5.84 12.73 -3.59
CA ALA A 93 4.78 12.52 -4.59
C ALA A 93 4.71 11.06 -5.07
N ASN A 94 5.85 10.45 -5.43
CA ASN A 94 5.89 9.06 -5.91
C ASN A 94 5.76 8.01 -4.80
N SER A 95 5.77 8.43 -3.53
CA SER A 95 5.58 7.54 -2.39
C SER A 95 4.12 7.35 -2.01
N LEU A 96 3.23 8.20 -2.55
CA LEU A 96 1.81 8.18 -2.24
C LEU A 96 1.15 6.87 -2.71
N PRO A 97 0.23 6.31 -1.91
CA PRO A 97 -0.58 5.18 -2.35
C PRO A 97 -1.52 5.61 -3.49
N LEU A 98 -2.00 4.62 -4.24
CA LEU A 98 -3.09 4.84 -5.20
C LEU A 98 -4.33 5.41 -4.50
N PHE A 99 -5.07 6.24 -5.23
CA PHE A 99 -6.38 6.70 -4.77
C PHE A 99 -7.33 5.52 -4.57
N PRO A 100 -8.04 5.43 -3.44
CA PRO A 100 -8.92 4.31 -3.16
C PRO A 100 -10.05 4.22 -4.18
N SER A 101 -10.41 3.00 -4.58
CA SER A 101 -11.58 2.76 -5.41
C SER A 101 -12.85 2.65 -4.56
N GLY A 102 -14.00 2.98 -5.15
CA GLY A 102 -15.30 2.90 -4.50
C GLY A 102 -15.73 4.21 -3.84
N THR A 103 -16.79 4.15 -3.04
CA THR A 103 -17.33 5.30 -2.33
C THR A 103 -16.48 5.61 -1.10
N ILE A 104 -16.00 6.84 -1.02
CA ILE A 104 -15.23 7.35 0.11
C ILE A 104 -15.96 8.53 0.75
N ASN A 105 -15.88 8.61 2.07
CA ASN A 105 -16.38 9.76 2.83
C ASN A 105 -15.20 10.70 3.08
N CYS A 106 -15.19 11.83 2.39
CA CYS A 106 -14.17 12.85 2.57
C CYS A 106 -14.64 13.96 3.50
N PRO A 107 -13.73 14.61 4.23
CA PRO A 107 -13.99 15.89 4.88
C PRO A 107 -14.55 16.92 3.89
N PHE A 108 -15.07 18.02 4.44
CA PHE A 108 -15.48 19.16 3.62
C PHE A 108 -14.33 19.65 2.74
N ASP A 109 -14.62 19.81 1.45
CA ASP A 109 -13.71 20.39 0.46
C ASP A 109 -14.10 21.85 0.22
N ASP A 110 -13.12 22.73 0.36
CA ASP A 110 -13.27 24.16 0.11
C ASP A 110 -12.79 24.56 -1.30
N GLY A 111 -12.35 23.60 -2.12
CA GLY A 111 -11.84 23.80 -3.47
C GLY A 111 -10.42 24.37 -3.52
N SER A 112 -9.71 24.43 -2.39
CA SER A 112 -8.32 24.89 -2.37
C SER A 112 -7.35 23.79 -2.83
N TYR A 113 -6.36 24.18 -3.65
CA TYR A 113 -5.41 23.24 -4.25
C TYR A 113 -4.03 23.86 -4.46
N TYR A 114 -3.03 23.00 -4.68
CA TYR A 114 -1.75 23.36 -5.26
C TYR A 114 -1.69 22.91 -6.72
N GLN A 115 -1.18 23.78 -7.59
CA GLN A 115 -0.71 23.39 -8.91
C GLN A 115 0.81 23.29 -8.85
N VAL A 116 1.33 22.07 -9.03
CA VAL A 116 2.76 21.76 -8.88
C VAL A 116 3.32 21.40 -10.24
N ARG A 117 4.23 22.20 -10.77
CA ARG A 117 4.89 21.96 -12.06
C ARG A 117 6.35 21.59 -11.84
N PHE A 118 6.69 20.34 -12.13
CA PHE A 118 8.07 19.87 -12.20
C PHE A 118 8.62 20.15 -13.60
N SER A 119 9.73 20.87 -13.68
CA SER A 119 10.39 21.23 -14.95
C SER A 119 11.68 20.44 -15.13
N TYR A 120 11.99 20.12 -16.37
CA TYR A 120 13.16 19.32 -16.75
C TYR A 120 14.13 20.15 -17.59
N ALA A 121 15.39 19.69 -17.65
CA ALA A 121 16.46 20.41 -18.35
C ALA A 121 16.29 20.47 -19.87
N ASP A 122 15.53 19.54 -20.45
CA ASP A 122 15.15 19.48 -21.86
C ASP A 122 13.98 20.44 -22.22
N GLY A 123 13.40 21.11 -21.22
CA GLY A 123 12.27 22.02 -21.39
C GLY A 123 10.91 21.36 -21.18
N ASP A 124 10.85 20.04 -20.99
CA ASP A 124 9.60 19.36 -20.67
C ASP A 124 9.13 19.71 -19.26
N SER A 125 7.86 19.40 -18.97
CA SER A 125 7.33 19.54 -17.61
C SER A 125 6.21 18.56 -17.30
N ARG A 126 6.05 18.25 -16.00
CA ARG A 126 4.95 17.46 -15.46
C ARG A 126 4.20 18.30 -14.45
N SER A 127 2.89 18.46 -14.65
CA SER A 127 2.04 19.24 -13.75
C SER A 127 1.09 18.34 -12.97
N LEU A 128 1.03 18.56 -11.65
CA LEU A 128 0.12 17.88 -10.74
C LEU A 128 -0.90 18.87 -10.18
N HIS A 129 -2.12 18.36 -9.97
CA HIS A 129 -3.15 18.99 -9.17
C HIS A 129 -3.20 18.28 -7.82
N VAL A 130 -3.02 19.02 -6.72
CA VAL A 130 -2.98 18.48 -5.36
C VAL A 130 -4.03 19.20 -4.51
N GLU A 131 -5.10 18.51 -4.16
CA GLU A 131 -6.14 19.04 -3.29
C GLU A 131 -5.58 19.29 -1.87
N ARG A 132 -5.86 20.46 -1.29
CA ARG A 132 -5.38 20.82 0.05
C ARG A 132 -6.35 20.39 1.15
N ARG A 133 -7.65 20.41 0.84
CA ARG A 133 -8.76 19.99 1.70
C ARG A 133 -9.56 18.89 1.01
N GLY A 134 -10.68 18.47 1.61
CA GLY A 134 -11.47 17.38 1.05
C GLY A 134 -10.77 16.03 1.13
N CYS A 135 -10.80 15.30 0.03
CA CYS A 135 -10.18 13.98 -0.09
C CYS A 135 -8.65 14.05 -0.15
N GLN A 136 -8.06 15.22 -0.39
CA GLN A 136 -6.61 15.41 -0.57
C GLN A 136 -6.07 14.50 -1.69
N GLY A 137 -6.85 14.41 -2.77
CA GLY A 137 -6.48 13.71 -3.99
C GLY A 137 -5.33 14.38 -4.71
N VAL A 138 -4.52 13.55 -5.38
CA VAL A 138 -3.43 14.01 -6.24
C VAL A 138 -3.64 13.45 -7.64
N GLY A 139 -3.78 14.34 -8.61
CA GLY A 139 -4.00 14.03 -10.01
C GLY A 139 -3.02 14.75 -10.92
N PHE A 140 -3.15 14.49 -12.22
CA PHE A 140 -2.44 15.25 -13.24
C PHE A 140 -3.21 16.53 -13.55
N ALA A 141 -2.52 17.65 -13.72
CA ALA A 141 -3.19 18.95 -13.89
C ALA A 141 -4.05 19.03 -15.17
N GLU A 142 -3.80 18.17 -16.15
CA GLU A 142 -4.60 18.06 -17.38
C GLU A 142 -5.96 17.38 -17.16
N ARG A 143 -6.14 16.68 -16.03
CA ARG A 143 -7.40 16.03 -15.62
C ARG A 143 -7.63 16.24 -14.11
N PRO A 144 -7.99 17.48 -13.70
CA PRO A 144 -8.13 17.83 -12.30
C PRO A 144 -9.30 17.12 -11.60
N ASP A 145 -10.26 16.59 -12.38
CA ASP A 145 -11.39 15.78 -11.91
C ASP A 145 -11.00 14.32 -11.57
N TYR A 146 -9.76 13.91 -11.86
CA TYR A 146 -9.31 12.54 -11.68
C TYR A 146 -8.07 12.44 -10.78
N SER A 147 -8.28 11.89 -9.58
CA SER A 147 -7.21 11.60 -8.62
C SER A 147 -6.59 10.23 -8.86
N VAL A 148 -5.25 10.19 -8.93
CA VAL A 148 -4.46 8.97 -9.15
C VAL A 148 -3.84 8.47 -7.85
N ALA A 149 -3.45 9.40 -6.98
CA ALA A 149 -2.81 9.10 -5.70
C ALA A 149 -3.53 9.80 -4.55
N TRP A 150 -3.30 9.32 -3.33
CA TRP A 150 -3.99 9.81 -2.14
C TRP A 150 -3.01 10.36 -1.11
N SER A 151 -3.06 11.67 -0.87
CA SER A 151 -2.19 12.33 0.12
C SER A 151 -2.80 12.38 1.52
N ALA A 152 -4.09 12.05 1.70
CA ALA A 152 -4.72 12.07 3.02
C ALA A 152 -4.10 11.08 4.02
N THR A 153 -3.51 9.99 3.53
CA THR A 153 -2.85 8.99 4.38
C THR A 153 -1.37 9.31 4.64
N ASP A 154 -0.78 10.25 3.91
CA ASP A 154 0.63 10.64 4.04
C ASP A 154 0.81 12.15 3.79
N PRO A 155 0.97 12.95 4.87
CA PRO A 155 0.98 14.40 4.76
C PRO A 155 2.31 14.97 4.25
N ARG A 156 3.33 14.13 3.97
CA ARG A 156 4.69 14.62 3.63
C ARG A 156 4.68 15.54 2.42
N LEU A 157 3.96 15.18 1.36
CA LEU A 157 3.84 16.02 0.17
C LEU A 157 3.22 17.37 0.50
N LEU A 158 2.06 17.39 1.17
CA LEU A 158 1.36 18.63 1.54
C LEU A 158 2.20 19.52 2.45
N ASN A 159 2.86 18.93 3.46
CA ASN A 159 3.77 19.65 4.36
C ASN A 159 4.97 20.24 3.61
N GLY A 160 5.52 19.49 2.66
CA GLY A 160 6.63 19.94 1.81
C GLY A 160 6.21 21.13 0.93
N LEU A 161 5.01 21.07 0.34
CA LEU A 161 4.46 22.17 -0.46
C LEU A 161 4.17 23.41 0.40
N ASP A 162 3.54 23.23 1.57
CA ASP A 162 3.28 24.32 2.52
C ASP A 162 4.57 25.02 2.97
N ALA A 163 5.65 24.25 3.17
CA ALA A 163 6.93 24.78 3.63
C ALA A 163 7.60 25.73 2.61
N LEU A 164 7.25 25.65 1.32
CA LEU A 164 7.76 26.55 0.29
C LEU A 164 7.21 27.98 0.43
N PHE A 165 6.12 28.17 1.17
CA PHE A 165 5.44 29.46 1.34
C PHE A 165 5.64 30.11 2.72
N ARG A 166 6.56 29.56 3.53
CA ARG A 166 6.90 30.09 4.87
C ARG A 166 8.20 30.87 4.81
#